data_AF-A0A3R6VV72-F1
#
_entry.id   AF-A0A3R6VV72-F1
#
_cell.length_a   1.000
_cell.length_b   1.000
_cell.length_c   1.000
_cell.angle_alpha   90.00
_cell.angle_beta   90.00
_cell.angle_gamma   90.00
#
_symmetry.space_group_name_H-M   'P 1'
#
loop_
_entity.id
_entity.type
_entity.pdbx_description
1 polymer ?
#
loop_
_entity_poly.entity_id
_entity_poly.type
_entity_poly.pdbx_seq_one_letter_code
_entity_poly.pdbx_strand_id
1 'polypeptide(L)'
;MSEYAVEKRETAPKNFFAGDFPTVPETGTAGADIKEYAPVMVDTASDNKIIPVAKGSEASAIGISAAAAGNGEPVTYYMTGEFFTDALSVESDTDVAKIKEALRKVSIFLR
;
A
#
# COMPACT_ATOMS: atom_id res chain seq x y z
N MET A 1 -12.11 -12.47 42.13
CA MET A 1 -12.99 -12.13 41.00
C MET A 1 -12.10 -11.53 39.93
N SER A 2 -11.84 -12.29 38.86
CA SER A 2 -10.97 -11.86 37.76
C SER A 2 -11.81 -10.99 36.82
N GLU A 3 -11.48 -9.70 36.71
CA GLU A 3 -12.05 -8.81 35.70
C GLU A 3 -11.69 -9.35 34.31
N TYR A 4 -12.69 -9.89 33.60
CA TYR A 4 -12.57 -10.18 32.17
C TYR A 4 -12.64 -8.84 31.44
N ALA A 5 -11.48 -8.28 31.07
CA ALA A 5 -11.40 -7.13 30.18
C ALA A 5 -11.93 -7.53 28.80
N VAL A 6 -13.16 -7.14 28.49
CA VAL A 6 -13.73 -7.31 27.16
C VAL A 6 -13.08 -6.26 26.25
N GLU A 7 -12.09 -6.67 25.46
CA GLU A 7 -11.50 -5.81 24.41
C GLU A 7 -12.59 -5.46 23.39
N LYS A 8 -13.05 -4.21 23.40
CA LYS A 8 -13.86 -3.66 22.32
C LYS A 8 -12.95 -3.44 21.10
N ARG A 9 -12.95 -4.39 20.17
CA ARG A 9 -12.37 -4.18 18.83
C ARG A 9 -13.42 -3.51 17.96
N GLU A 10 -13.23 -2.23 17.68
CA GLU A 10 -13.98 -1.52 16.64
C GLU A 10 -13.38 -1.87 15.27
N THR A 11 -14.05 -2.73 14.53
CA THR A 11 -13.74 -2.96 13.11
C THR A 11 -14.45 -1.89 12.29
N ALA A 12 -13.80 -0.76 12.06
CA ALA A 12 -14.28 0.20 11.07
C ALA A 12 -14.14 -0.46 9.68
N PRO A 13 -15.23 -0.64 8.91
CA PRO A 13 -15.13 -1.12 7.54
C PRO A 13 -14.37 -0.07 6.74
N LYS A 14 -13.10 -0.34 6.45
CA LYS A 14 -12.32 0.47 5.51
C LYS A 14 -12.73 0.06 4.11
N ASN A 15 -13.52 0.91 3.46
CA ASN A 15 -13.79 0.80 2.03
C ASN A 15 -12.48 1.10 1.31
N PHE A 16 -11.66 0.08 1.11
CA PHE A 16 -10.36 0.21 0.43
C PHE A 16 -10.52 0.08 -1.08
N PHE A 17 -11.37 -0.85 -1.54
CA PHE A 17 -11.68 -1.03 -2.96
C PHE A 17 -12.77 -0.05 -3.41
N ALA A 18 -12.48 0.69 -4.48
CA ALA A 18 -13.35 1.74 -5.00
C ALA A 18 -14.13 1.35 -6.27
N GLY A 19 -14.03 0.08 -6.69
CA GLY A 19 -14.72 -0.41 -7.87
C GLY A 19 -14.54 -1.91 -8.09
N ASP A 20 -15.00 -2.38 -9.25
CA ASP A 20 -15.05 -3.80 -9.65
C ASP A 20 -13.85 -4.20 -10.53
N PHE A 21 -12.87 -3.31 -10.69
CA PHE A 21 -11.70 -3.58 -11.53
C PHE A 21 -10.86 -4.73 -10.95
N PRO A 22 -10.43 -5.70 -11.77
CA PRO A 22 -9.69 -6.85 -11.27
C PRO A 22 -8.38 -6.42 -10.61
N THR A 23 -8.21 -6.80 -9.35
CA THR A 23 -6.98 -6.56 -8.61
C THR A 23 -6.05 -7.74 -8.78
N VAL A 24 -4.88 -7.50 -9.37
CA VAL A 24 -3.82 -8.51 -9.49
C VAL A 24 -2.85 -8.34 -8.34
N PRO A 25 -2.85 -9.23 -7.34
CA PRO A 25 -1.82 -9.23 -6.31
C PRO A 25 -0.55 -9.89 -6.84
N GLU A 26 0.58 -9.31 -6.50
CA GLU A 26 1.92 -9.86 -6.73
C GLU A 26 2.66 -9.91 -5.39
N THR A 27 3.61 -10.84 -5.26
CA THR A 27 4.43 -10.99 -4.05
C THR A 27 5.87 -10.62 -4.32
N GLY A 28 6.48 -9.86 -3.42
CA GLY A 28 7.89 -9.51 -3.46
C GLY A 28 8.52 -9.58 -2.07
N THR A 29 9.79 -9.20 -1.98
CA THR A 29 10.52 -9.12 -0.71
C THR A 29 10.54 -7.67 -0.25
N ALA A 30 10.07 -7.38 0.96
CA ALA A 30 10.15 -6.05 1.53
C ALA A 30 11.61 -5.68 1.84
N GLY A 31 12.04 -4.49 1.43
CA GLY A 31 13.35 -3.90 1.74
C GLY A 31 13.34 -2.96 2.95
N ALA A 32 12.14 -2.64 3.45
CA ALA A 32 11.89 -1.79 4.61
C ALA A 32 10.52 -2.16 5.21
N ASP A 33 10.19 -1.59 6.36
CA ASP A 33 8.86 -1.74 6.97
C ASP A 33 7.80 -1.04 6.10
N ILE A 34 6.87 -1.82 5.56
CA ILE A 34 5.75 -1.38 4.73
C ILE A 34 4.47 -1.47 5.54
N LYS A 35 3.73 -0.36 5.62
CA LYS A 35 2.39 -0.33 6.23
C LYS A 35 1.35 -0.89 5.27
N GLU A 36 0.30 -1.52 5.78
CA GLU A 36 -0.86 -1.93 4.98
C GLU A 36 -1.46 -0.73 4.25
N TYR A 37 -1.82 -0.91 2.97
CA TYR A 37 -2.32 0.14 2.06
C TYR A 37 -1.35 1.30 1.79
N ALA A 38 -0.05 1.14 2.05
CA ALA A 38 0.95 2.10 1.61
C ALA A 38 1.25 1.93 0.11
N PRO A 39 1.45 3.02 -0.65
CA PRO A 39 2.02 2.92 -1.98
C PRO A 39 3.46 2.41 -1.91
N VAL A 40 3.79 1.47 -2.80
CA VAL A 40 5.11 0.83 -2.84
C VAL A 40 5.83 1.12 -4.15
N MET A 41 7.15 1.14 -4.10
CA MET A 41 8.05 1.20 -5.25
C MET A 41 9.07 0.06 -5.19
N VAL A 42 9.61 -0.32 -6.33
CA VAL A 42 10.74 -1.24 -6.41
C VAL A 42 12.02 -0.44 -6.22
N ASP A 43 12.84 -0.83 -5.25
CA ASP A 43 14.20 -0.36 -5.13
C ASP A 43 15.09 -1.08 -6.16
N THR A 44 15.27 -0.44 -7.31
CA THR A 44 16.16 -0.94 -8.37
C THR A 44 17.65 -0.88 -7.98
N ALA A 45 18.01 -0.16 -6.92
CA ALA A 45 19.37 -0.10 -6.40
C ALA A 45 19.65 -1.21 -5.37
N SER A 46 18.62 -1.70 -4.69
CA SER A 46 18.72 -2.72 -3.63
C SER A 46 17.98 -4.01 -4.00
N ASP A 47 18.48 -4.73 -5.00
CA ASP A 47 18.05 -6.11 -5.31
C ASP A 47 16.56 -6.27 -5.70
N ASN A 48 15.95 -5.22 -6.27
CA ASN A 48 14.52 -5.17 -6.62
C ASN A 48 13.58 -5.42 -5.43
N LYS A 49 14.00 -5.02 -4.22
CA LYS A 49 13.15 -5.11 -3.04
C LYS A 49 12.04 -4.07 -3.07
N ILE A 50 10.90 -4.42 -2.49
CA ILE A 50 9.75 -3.53 -2.38
C ILE A 50 9.94 -2.61 -1.18
N ILE A 51 9.80 -1.31 -1.38
CA ILE A 51 9.92 -0.31 -0.31
C ILE A 51 8.73 0.67 -0.39
N PRO A 52 8.34 1.31 0.72
CA PRO A 52 7.32 2.35 0.66
C PRO A 52 7.78 3.51 -0.21
N VAL A 53 6.85 4.13 -0.94
CA VAL A 53 7.13 5.30 -1.76
C VAL A 53 7.56 6.45 -0.85
N ALA A 54 8.80 6.91 -1.03
CA ALA A 54 9.33 8.08 -0.35
C ALA A 54 9.01 9.37 -1.13
N LYS A 55 9.02 10.50 -0.41
CA LYS A 55 8.90 11.85 -0.98
C LYS A 55 9.95 12.08 -2.07
N GLY A 56 9.52 12.56 -3.24
CA GLY A 56 10.38 12.77 -4.41
C GLY A 56 10.49 11.56 -5.35
N SER A 57 9.99 10.39 -4.95
CA SER A 57 9.91 9.17 -5.77
C SER A 57 8.48 8.75 -6.09
N GLU A 58 7.52 9.67 -5.99
CA GLU A 58 6.09 9.40 -6.20
C GLU A 58 5.80 8.86 -7.60
N ALA A 59 6.60 9.30 -8.59
CA ALA A 59 6.52 8.86 -9.98
C ALA A 59 6.91 7.38 -10.18
N SER A 60 7.60 6.78 -9.20
CA SER A 60 8.10 5.40 -9.24
C SER A 60 7.17 4.43 -8.49
N ALA A 61 5.99 4.87 -8.06
CA ALA A 61 5.01 3.98 -7.46
C ALA A 61 4.59 2.88 -8.45
N ILE A 62 4.77 1.62 -8.05
CA ILE A 62 4.44 0.44 -8.86
C ILE A 62 3.17 -0.27 -8.39
N GLY A 63 2.71 0.01 -7.17
CA GLY A 63 1.59 -0.70 -6.58
C GLY A 63 1.19 -0.16 -5.21
N ILE A 64 0.21 -0.82 -4.61
CA ILE A 64 -0.22 -0.55 -3.24
C ILE A 64 -0.10 -1.84 -2.43
N SER A 65 0.54 -1.81 -1.27
CA SER A 65 0.65 -2.98 -0.41
C SER A 65 -0.72 -3.48 0.06
N ALA A 66 -0.96 -4.78 -0.08
CA ALA A 66 -2.16 -5.45 0.39
C ALA A 66 -2.11 -5.76 1.89
N ALA A 67 -0.91 -5.95 2.43
CA ALA A 67 -0.67 -6.25 3.84
C ALA A 67 0.57 -5.51 4.33
N ALA A 68 0.64 -5.28 5.64
CA ALA A 68 1.87 -4.80 6.26
C ALA A 68 2.95 -5.89 6.21
N ALA A 69 4.20 -5.49 5.99
CA ALA A 69 5.34 -6.40 5.94
C ALA A 69 6.59 -5.74 6.52
N GLY A 70 7.34 -6.48 7.36
CA GLY A 70 8.62 -6.02 7.89
C GLY A 70 9.77 -6.22 6.91
N ASN A 71 10.91 -5.59 7.19
CA ASN A 71 12.11 -5.73 6.35
C ASN A 71 12.55 -7.20 6.21
N GLY A 72 12.67 -7.67 4.96
CA GLY A 72 13.04 -9.05 4.63
C GLY A 72 11.86 -10.03 4.61
N GLU A 73 10.65 -9.59 4.95
CA GLU A 73 9.44 -10.41 4.89
C GLU A 73 8.81 -10.39 3.48
N PRO A 74 8.05 -11.43 3.11
CA PRO A 74 7.25 -11.40 1.89
C PRO A 74 6.15 -10.35 2.01
N VAL A 75 6.09 -9.44 1.05
CA VAL A 75 5.03 -8.43 0.94
C VAL A 75 4.16 -8.73 -0.27
N THR A 76 2.86 -8.69 -0.08
CA THR A 76 1.89 -8.73 -1.17
C THR A 76 1.48 -7.32 -1.53
N TYR A 77 1.53 -6.95 -2.80
CA TYR A 77 1.08 -5.66 -3.31
C TYR A 77 0.18 -5.84 -4.53
N TYR A 78 -0.76 -4.91 -4.71
CA TYR A 78 -1.63 -4.86 -5.88
C TYR A 78 -0.92 -4.12 -7.01
N MET A 79 -0.83 -4.76 -8.17
CA MET A 79 -0.35 -4.15 -9.42
C MET A 79 -1.46 -3.46 -10.20
N THR A 80 -2.72 -3.83 -9.95
CA THR A 80 -3.91 -3.28 -10.62
C THR A 80 -5.05 -3.14 -9.63
N GLY A 81 -6.02 -2.27 -9.91
CA GLY A 81 -7.24 -2.14 -9.11
C GLY A 81 -7.75 -0.71 -8.99
N GLU A 82 -8.97 -0.55 -8.46
CA GLU A 82 -9.49 0.75 -8.05
C GLU A 82 -9.47 0.84 -6.52
N PHE A 83 -8.80 1.85 -5.97
CA PHE A 83 -8.68 2.05 -4.53
C PHE A 83 -9.09 3.45 -4.12
N PHE A 84 -9.61 3.60 -2.90
CA PHE A 84 -9.95 4.91 -2.36
C PHE A 84 -8.70 5.65 -1.91
N THR A 85 -8.55 6.89 -2.36
CA THR A 85 -7.42 7.75 -2.01
C THR A 85 -7.33 7.96 -0.49
N ASP A 86 -8.47 8.02 0.19
CA ASP A 86 -8.60 8.19 1.65
C ASP A 86 -8.13 6.98 2.46
N ALA A 87 -8.15 5.79 1.85
CA ALA A 87 -7.76 4.55 2.50
C ALA A 87 -6.26 4.24 2.37
N LEU A 88 -5.51 5.02 1.57
CA LEU A 88 -4.07 4.84 1.40
C LEU A 88 -3.30 5.34 2.64
N SER A 89 -2.40 4.50 3.13
CA SER A 89 -1.45 4.85 4.17
C SER A 89 -0.23 5.57 3.58
N VAL A 90 -0.45 6.76 3.01
CA VAL A 90 0.63 7.65 2.54
C VAL A 90 1.31 8.36 3.70
N GLU A 91 2.63 8.48 3.63
CA GLU A 91 3.38 9.32 4.56
C GLU A 91 2.96 10.79 4.37
N SER A 92 2.80 11.50 5.49
CA SER A 92 2.56 12.94 5.51
C SER A 92 3.69 13.61 4.70
N ASP A 93 3.35 14.57 3.83
CA ASP A 93 4.26 15.24 2.86
C ASP A 93 4.45 14.59 1.47
N THR A 94 3.79 13.46 1.17
CA THR A 94 3.89 12.85 -0.16
C THR A 94 2.85 13.44 -1.12
N ASP A 95 3.26 13.73 -2.36
CA ASP A 95 2.39 14.34 -3.37
C ASP A 95 1.39 13.30 -3.93
N VAL A 96 0.21 13.20 -3.31
CA VAL A 96 -0.82 12.21 -3.67
C VAL A 96 -1.25 12.33 -5.14
N ALA A 97 -1.22 13.55 -5.71
CA ALA A 97 -1.47 13.77 -7.12
C ALA A 97 -0.46 13.04 -8.02
N LYS A 98 0.83 13.09 -7.68
CA LYS A 98 1.89 12.38 -8.42
C LYS A 98 1.80 10.86 -8.22
N ILE A 99 1.49 10.42 -7.00
CA ILE A 99 1.23 8.99 -6.72
C ILE A 99 0.06 8.50 -7.58
N LYS A 100 -1.03 9.27 -7.66
CA LYS A 100 -2.19 8.96 -8.50
C LYS A 100 -1.84 8.88 -9.97
N GLU A 101 -1.01 9.79 -10.49
CA GLU A 101 -0.53 9.74 -11.87
C GLU A 101 0.37 8.53 -12.14
N ALA A 102 1.26 8.19 -11.21
CA ALA A 102 2.13 7.02 -11.31
C ALA A 102 1.34 5.71 -11.30
N LEU A 103 0.47 5.53 -10.29
CA LEU A 103 -0.40 4.37 -10.16
C LEU A 103 -1.31 4.20 -11.38
N ARG A 104 -1.81 5.31 -11.97
CA ARG A 104 -2.62 5.26 -13.18
C ARG A 104 -1.87 4.67 -14.38
N LYS A 105 -0.55 4.86 -14.48
CA LYS A 105 0.28 4.23 -15.54
C LYS A 105 0.37 2.72 -15.39
N VAL A 106 0.25 2.22 -14.15
CA VAL A 106 0.31 0.78 -13.82
C VAL A 106 -1.09 0.16 -13.79
N SER A 107 -2.13 0.89 -14.22
CA SER A 107 -3.55 0.46 -14.18
C SER A 107 -4.14 0.36 -12.77
N ILE A 108 -3.68 1.23 -11.86
CA ILE A 108 -4.26 1.44 -10.54
C ILE A 108 -4.95 2.81 -10.54
N PHE A 109 -6.24 2.85 -10.24
CA PHE A 109 -7.00 4.11 -10.19
C PHE A 109 -7.37 4.47 -8.76
N LEU A 110 -6.97 5.67 -8.34
CA LEU A 110 -7.36 6.24 -7.06
C LEU A 110 -8.64 7.08 -7.21
N ARG A 111 -9.69 6.72 -6.46
CA ARG A 111 -10.97 7.44 -6.39
C ARG A 111 -11.03 8.38 -5.19
#